data_AF-A0A933LBX2-F1
#
_entry.id   AF-A0A933LBX2-F1
#
_cell.length_a   1.000
_cell.length_b   1.000
_cell.length_c   1.000
_cell.angle_alpha   90.00
_cell.angle_beta   90.00
_cell.angle_gamma   90.00
#
_symmetry.space_group_name_H-M   'P 1'
#
loop_
_entity.id
_entity.type
_entity.pdbx_description
1 polymer ?
#
loop_
_entity_poly.entity_id
_entity_poly.type
_entity_poly.pdbx_seq_one_letter_code
_entity_poly.pdbx_strand_id
1 'polypeptide(L)'
;MNGSSCAQPVRPARHRGLALAALLVAVGAYFGAFGLISGWLSLTDRLNERLPLASPVLGGVALCSVIAVPYTVLMVRAWRGDPATGATSIVCGVLTMVWIVVQLAFLREFSPFQPVYFVVGAVFVIVGRRMRSQRVPEVDTALAQRFLAEHRIVMIGATDDPKKFGSTIFRALVEHGHEVVPVNPRHQQVDGVVCVPDLQSVQGEVTAALVMLTGPAALQAVRDCVHRPVDMVWLFRGAGSPGALSSEAVSLCEANGVQVVAGACPLMFLSPVTGAHHAHLAVRRFAGALR
;
A
#
# COMPACT_ATOMS: atom_id res chain seq x y z
N MET A 1 29.64 29.80 -2.87
CA MET A 1 29.92 28.39 -2.48
C MET A 1 28.73 27.90 -1.67
N ASN A 2 27.67 27.42 -2.34
CA ASN A 2 26.46 26.96 -1.68
C ASN A 2 26.51 25.43 -1.58
N GLY A 3 26.54 24.94 -0.35
CA GLY A 3 26.56 23.52 -0.03
C GLY A 3 25.32 22.83 -0.56
N SER A 4 25.52 21.95 -1.52
CA SER A 4 24.58 20.93 -1.94
C SER A 4 24.26 20.04 -0.74
N SER A 5 23.11 20.29 -0.09
CA SER A 5 22.54 19.38 0.90
C SER A 5 22.14 18.08 0.18
N CYS A 6 23.08 17.15 0.11
CA CYS A 6 22.87 15.78 -0.34
C CYS A 6 21.69 15.20 0.46
N ALA A 7 20.58 14.92 -0.23
CA ALA A 7 19.43 14.25 0.35
C ALA A 7 19.91 12.94 1.01
N GLN A 8 19.87 12.90 2.33
CA GLN A 8 20.25 11.72 3.09
C GLN A 8 19.34 10.56 2.63
N PRO A 9 19.89 9.40 2.23
CA PRO A 9 19.05 8.27 1.87
C PRO A 9 18.21 7.88 3.09
N VAL A 10 16.89 7.92 2.95
CA VAL A 10 15.94 7.50 3.98
C VAL A 10 16.28 6.05 4.36
N ARG A 11 16.91 5.85 5.52
CA ARG A 11 17.27 4.51 6.00
C ARG A 11 15.97 3.73 6.22
N PRO A 12 15.83 2.51 5.68
CA PRO A 12 14.62 1.73 5.89
C PRO A 12 14.43 1.49 7.38
N ALA A 13 13.29 1.90 7.92
CA ALA A 13 12.95 1.71 9.32
C ALA A 13 12.93 0.20 9.62
N ARG A 14 13.95 -0.29 10.33
CA ARG A 14 14.04 -1.71 10.68
C ARG A 14 13.04 -2.01 11.79
N HIS A 15 12.15 -2.98 11.56
CA HIS A 15 11.11 -3.34 12.52
C HIS A 15 11.60 -4.44 13.46
N ARG A 16 12.59 -4.13 14.31
CA ARG A 16 13.28 -5.10 15.18
C ARG A 16 12.33 -5.88 16.08
N GLY A 17 11.34 -5.22 16.68
CA GLY A 17 10.34 -5.89 17.53
C GLY A 17 9.50 -6.91 16.75
N LEU A 18 9.06 -6.56 15.53
CA LEU A 18 8.31 -7.49 14.67
C LEU A 18 9.19 -8.65 14.21
N ALA A 19 10.46 -8.38 13.88
CA ALA A 19 11.42 -9.43 13.50
C ALA A 19 11.64 -10.44 14.63
N LEU A 20 11.79 -9.97 15.87
CA LEU A 20 11.92 -10.83 17.05
C LEU A 20 10.65 -11.64 17.31
N ALA A 21 9.48 -11.02 17.24
CA ALA A 21 8.21 -11.71 17.40
C ALA A 21 8.03 -12.80 16.32
N ALA A 22 8.35 -12.50 15.06
CA ALA A 22 8.27 -13.46 13.97
C ALA A 22 9.27 -14.61 14.14
N LEU A 23 10.48 -14.32 14.66
CA LEU A 23 11.49 -15.33 14.98
C LEU A 23 10.98 -16.32 16.04
N LEU A 24 10.36 -15.83 17.12
CA LEU A 24 9.82 -16.68 18.19
C LEU A 24 8.79 -17.67 17.65
N VAL A 25 7.87 -17.20 16.79
CA VAL A 25 6.86 -18.07 16.15
C VAL A 25 7.52 -19.08 15.20
N ALA A 26 8.48 -18.63 14.37
CA ALA A 26 9.17 -19.50 13.43
C ALA A 26 9.95 -20.62 14.14
N VAL A 27 10.70 -20.28 15.20
CA VAL A 27 11.47 -21.23 16.00
C VAL A 27 10.54 -22.26 16.64
N GLY A 28 9.46 -21.82 17.28
CA GLY A 28 8.47 -22.74 17.87
C GLY A 28 7.86 -23.70 16.84
N ALA A 29 7.54 -23.20 15.64
CA ALA A 29 7.02 -24.02 14.56
C ALA A 29 8.04 -25.03 14.01
N TYR A 30 9.31 -24.65 13.87
CA TYR A 30 10.39 -25.57 13.48
C TYR A 30 10.61 -26.67 14.53
N PHE A 31 10.60 -26.33 15.82
CA PHE A 31 10.70 -27.32 16.90
C PHE A 31 9.53 -28.31 16.87
N GLY A 32 8.29 -27.81 16.71
CA GLY A 32 7.12 -28.67 16.59
C GLY A 32 7.17 -29.58 15.36
N ALA A 33 7.59 -29.03 14.21
CA ALA A 33 7.73 -29.80 12.97
C ALA A 33 8.80 -30.88 13.10
N PHE A 34 9.97 -30.55 13.66
CA PHE A 34 11.03 -31.52 13.92
C PHE A 34 10.57 -32.61 14.89
N GLY A 35 9.89 -32.25 15.97
CA GLY A 35 9.35 -33.21 16.93
C GLY A 35 8.41 -34.22 16.29
N LEU A 36 7.51 -33.77 15.41
CA LEU A 36 6.56 -34.63 14.70
C LEU A 36 7.24 -35.52 13.65
N ILE A 37 8.21 -34.98 12.90
CA ILE A 37 8.91 -35.71 11.84
C ILE A 37 9.88 -36.74 12.41
N SER A 38 10.60 -36.39 13.48
CA SER A 38 11.58 -37.28 14.14
C SER A 38 10.92 -38.33 15.04
N GLY A 39 9.63 -38.17 15.36
CA GLY A 39 8.93 -38.99 16.35
C GLY A 39 9.29 -38.64 17.80
N TRP A 40 10.08 -37.60 18.05
CA TRP A 40 10.44 -37.14 19.39
C TRP A 40 9.23 -36.55 20.14
N LEU A 41 8.30 -35.91 19.44
CA LEU A 41 6.96 -35.60 19.95
C LEU A 41 5.98 -36.66 19.46
N SER A 42 5.72 -37.68 20.28
CA SER A 42 4.63 -38.62 20.03
C SER A 42 3.30 -37.98 20.42
N LEU A 43 2.37 -37.90 19.46
CA LEU A 43 0.98 -37.56 19.73
C LEU A 43 0.29 -38.81 20.31
N THR A 44 -0.70 -38.63 21.18
CA THR A 44 -1.52 -39.76 21.67
C THR A 44 -2.24 -40.47 20.51
N ASP A 45 -2.54 -41.76 20.69
CA ASP A 45 -3.14 -42.60 19.63
C ASP A 45 -4.42 -42.00 19.02
N ARG A 46 -5.28 -41.38 19.85
CA ARG A 46 -6.51 -40.69 19.39
C ARG A 46 -6.25 -39.50 18.46
N LEU A 47 -5.10 -38.85 18.59
CA LEU A 47 -4.70 -37.71 17.76
C LEU A 47 -4.09 -38.20 16.44
N ASN A 48 -3.32 -39.29 16.47
CA ASN A 48 -2.72 -39.89 15.26
C ASN A 48 -3.79 -40.33 14.25
N GLU A 49 -4.90 -40.91 14.72
CA GLU A 49 -6.02 -41.32 13.86
C GLU A 49 -6.76 -40.15 13.18
N ARG A 50 -6.67 -38.95 13.76
CA ARG A 50 -7.35 -37.74 13.25
C ARG A 50 -6.46 -36.86 12.38
N LEU A 51 -5.17 -37.19 12.28
CA LEU A 51 -4.26 -36.50 11.38
C LEU A 51 -4.65 -36.76 9.91
N PRO A 52 -4.43 -35.79 9.02
CA PRO A 52 -4.59 -36.02 7.59
C PRO A 52 -3.69 -37.19 7.15
N LEU A 53 -4.30 -38.22 6.55
CA LEU A 53 -3.64 -39.47 6.14
C LEU A 53 -2.94 -40.21 7.30
N ALA A 54 -3.35 -39.98 8.56
CA ALA A 54 -2.82 -40.63 9.76
C ALA A 54 -1.28 -40.55 9.92
N SER A 55 -0.65 -39.48 9.41
CA SER A 55 0.80 -39.34 9.40
C SER A 55 1.30 -38.10 10.18
N PRO A 56 2.02 -38.30 11.30
CA PRO A 56 2.70 -37.20 12.01
C PRO A 56 3.71 -36.44 11.14
N VAL A 57 4.38 -37.15 10.22
CA VAL A 57 5.34 -36.55 9.28
C VAL A 57 4.65 -35.51 8.39
N LEU A 58 3.46 -35.81 7.87
CA LEU A 58 2.70 -34.86 7.06
C LEU A 58 2.26 -33.64 7.89
N GLY A 59 1.86 -33.85 9.15
CA GLY A 59 1.58 -32.76 10.09
C GLY A 59 2.79 -31.85 10.30
N GLY A 60 3.98 -32.42 10.48
CA GLY A 60 5.23 -31.67 10.61
C GLY A 60 5.63 -30.90 9.36
N VAL A 61 5.50 -31.52 8.17
CA VAL A 61 5.76 -30.86 6.88
C VAL A 61 4.77 -29.70 6.64
N ALA A 62 3.50 -29.88 6.97
CA ALA A 62 2.48 -28.84 6.87
C ALA A 62 2.79 -27.67 7.83
N LEU A 63 3.16 -27.95 9.08
CA LEU A 63 3.54 -26.93 10.06
C LEU A 63 4.77 -26.13 9.61
N CYS A 64 5.77 -26.81 9.03
CA CYS A 64 6.96 -26.18 8.49
C CYS A 64 6.63 -25.23 7.31
N SER A 65 5.85 -25.71 6.34
CA SER A 65 5.54 -24.96 5.12
C SER A 65 4.54 -23.82 5.31
N VAL A 66 3.51 -24.01 6.16
CA VAL A 66 2.44 -23.02 6.36
C VAL A 66 2.79 -21.98 7.42
N ILE A 67 3.56 -22.35 8.44
CA ILE A 67 3.89 -21.44 9.55
C ILE A 67 5.38 -21.10 9.56
N ALA A 68 6.28 -22.08 9.71
CA ALA A 68 7.69 -21.79 9.98
C ALA A 68 8.38 -20.98 8.86
N VAL A 69 8.20 -21.39 7.60
CA VAL A 69 8.80 -20.72 6.44
C VAL A 69 8.25 -19.31 6.23
N PRO A 70 6.92 -19.06 6.19
CA PRO A 70 6.38 -17.71 6.06
C PRO A 70 6.82 -16.75 7.18
N TYR A 71 6.86 -17.21 8.43
CA TYR A 71 7.34 -16.38 9.54
C TYR A 71 8.85 -16.09 9.48
N THR A 72 9.66 -17.01 8.95
CA THR A 72 11.08 -16.76 8.66
C THR A 72 11.25 -15.68 7.59
N VAL A 73 10.42 -15.72 6.54
CA VAL A 73 10.40 -14.68 5.50
C VAL A 73 10.01 -13.32 6.10
N LEU A 74 8.98 -13.29 6.95
CA LEU A 74 8.57 -12.08 7.68
C LEU A 74 9.71 -11.53 8.55
N MET A 75 10.39 -12.40 9.30
CA MET A 75 11.52 -12.03 10.15
C MET A 75 12.63 -11.35 9.33
N VAL A 76 13.05 -11.97 8.22
CA VAL A 76 14.12 -11.43 7.35
C VAL A 76 13.70 -10.09 6.74
N ARG A 77 12.46 -9.99 6.25
CA ARG A 77 11.91 -8.74 5.68
C ARG A 77 11.86 -7.62 6.71
N ALA A 78 11.34 -7.90 7.90
CA ALA A 78 11.26 -6.93 9.00
C ALA A 78 12.65 -6.46 9.45
N TRP A 79 13.64 -7.36 9.47
CA TRP A 79 15.02 -7.04 9.83
C TRP A 79 15.72 -6.16 8.79
N ARG A 80 15.48 -6.44 7.50
CA ARG A 80 16.01 -5.65 6.37
C ARG A 80 15.27 -4.31 6.18
N GLY A 81 14.12 -4.14 6.82
CA GLY A 81 13.25 -2.97 6.63
C GLY A 81 12.56 -2.96 5.26
N ASP A 82 12.22 -4.15 4.76
CA ASP A 82 11.64 -4.35 3.44
C ASP A 82 10.25 -3.67 3.33
N PRO A 83 9.95 -2.99 2.21
CA PRO A 83 8.62 -2.45 1.95
C PRO A 83 7.48 -3.47 2.09
N ALA A 84 7.68 -4.74 1.74
CA ALA A 84 6.66 -5.77 1.84
C ALA A 84 6.41 -6.26 3.29
N THR A 85 7.12 -5.76 4.31
CA THR A 85 7.02 -6.24 5.70
C THR A 85 5.58 -6.20 6.23
N GLY A 86 4.86 -5.08 6.05
CA GLY A 86 3.48 -4.95 6.54
C GLY A 86 2.52 -5.94 5.87
N ALA A 87 2.65 -6.13 4.55
CA ALA A 87 1.84 -7.10 3.81
C ALA A 87 2.14 -8.54 4.23
N THR A 88 3.44 -8.86 4.39
CA THR A 88 3.89 -10.19 4.84
C THR A 88 3.36 -10.49 6.26
N SER A 89 3.35 -9.50 7.15
CA SER A 89 2.81 -9.62 8.51
C SER A 89 1.32 -9.97 8.51
N ILE A 90 0.53 -9.32 7.64
CA ILE A 90 -0.89 -9.64 7.48
C ILE A 90 -1.09 -11.08 7.01
N VAL A 91 -0.33 -11.51 5.99
CA VAL A 91 -0.42 -12.87 5.46
C VAL A 91 -0.07 -13.90 6.54
N CYS A 92 1.03 -13.72 7.27
CA CYS A 92 1.42 -14.62 8.36
C CYS A 92 0.35 -14.70 9.47
N GLY A 93 -0.22 -13.56 9.87
CA GLY A 93 -1.29 -13.52 10.86
C GLY A 93 -2.55 -14.26 10.40
N VAL A 94 -3.00 -14.04 9.16
CA VAL A 94 -4.15 -14.75 8.56
C VAL A 94 -3.88 -16.24 8.45
N LEU A 95 -2.70 -16.64 7.96
CA LEU A 95 -2.31 -18.05 7.86
C LEU A 95 -2.38 -18.75 9.23
N THR A 96 -1.92 -18.08 10.28
CA THR A 96 -1.97 -18.61 11.65
C THR A 96 -3.41 -18.83 12.13
N MET A 97 -4.27 -17.83 11.92
CA MET A 97 -5.68 -17.92 12.31
C MET A 97 -6.42 -19.01 11.54
N VAL A 98 -6.21 -19.08 10.21
CA VAL A 98 -6.79 -20.11 9.35
C VAL A 98 -6.28 -21.50 9.74
N TRP A 99 -4.98 -21.64 10.01
CA TRP A 99 -4.37 -22.89 10.47
C TRP A 99 -5.06 -23.43 11.73
N ILE A 100 -5.31 -22.57 12.72
CA ILE A 100 -5.99 -22.96 13.97
C ILE A 100 -7.41 -23.48 13.70
N VAL A 101 -8.16 -22.79 12.84
CA VAL A 101 -9.53 -23.20 12.46
C VAL A 101 -9.50 -24.54 11.72
N VAL A 102 -8.58 -24.72 10.78
CA VAL A 102 -8.41 -25.99 10.05
C VAL A 102 -8.01 -27.10 11.01
N GLN A 103 -7.01 -26.88 11.87
CA GLN A 103 -6.58 -27.86 12.86
C GLN A 103 -7.73 -28.30 13.77
N LEU A 104 -8.56 -27.36 14.25
CA LEU A 104 -9.75 -27.66 15.04
C LEU A 104 -10.78 -28.49 14.29
N ALA A 105 -10.99 -28.24 13.00
CA ALA A 105 -11.92 -29.01 12.17
C ALA A 105 -11.47 -30.47 11.98
N PHE A 106 -10.15 -30.70 11.85
CA PHE A 106 -9.57 -32.04 11.68
C PHE A 106 -9.40 -32.78 13.01
N LEU A 107 -8.68 -32.20 13.97
CA LEU A 107 -8.33 -32.86 15.23
C LEU A 107 -9.49 -32.89 16.23
N ARG A 108 -10.46 -31.98 16.09
CA ARG A 108 -11.63 -31.84 16.98
C ARG A 108 -11.25 -31.84 18.46
N GLU A 109 -10.12 -31.24 18.77
CA GLU A 109 -9.56 -31.15 20.11
C GLU A 109 -9.18 -29.71 20.40
N PHE A 110 -9.75 -29.20 21.49
CA PHE A 110 -9.51 -27.84 21.93
C PHE A 110 -8.30 -27.79 22.85
N SER A 111 -7.39 -26.87 22.58
CA SER A 111 -6.22 -26.60 23.40
C SER A 111 -6.24 -25.16 23.89
N PRO A 112 -5.89 -24.88 25.17
CA PRO A 112 -5.82 -23.52 25.69
C PRO A 112 -4.79 -22.64 24.94
N PHE A 113 -3.86 -23.24 24.20
CA PHE A 113 -2.92 -22.50 23.36
C PHE A 113 -3.56 -21.97 22.06
N GLN A 114 -4.65 -22.56 21.57
CA GLN A 114 -5.29 -22.14 20.33
C GLN A 114 -5.84 -20.69 20.42
N PRO A 115 -6.59 -20.28 21.46
CA PRO A 115 -6.97 -18.87 21.63
C PRO A 115 -5.77 -17.92 21.69
N VAL A 116 -4.69 -18.32 22.38
CA VAL A 116 -3.47 -17.52 22.48
C VAL A 116 -2.84 -17.28 21.11
N TYR A 117 -2.63 -18.34 20.32
CA TYR A 117 -2.05 -18.19 18.98
C TYR A 117 -3.00 -17.49 17.99
N PHE A 118 -4.31 -17.58 18.19
CA PHE A 118 -5.28 -16.81 17.41
C PHE A 118 -5.13 -15.31 17.68
N VAL A 119 -4.99 -14.92 18.95
CA VAL A 119 -4.69 -13.53 19.34
C VAL A 119 -3.34 -13.08 18.79
N VAL A 120 -2.30 -13.93 18.86
CA VAL A 120 -1.00 -13.63 18.23
C VAL A 120 -1.17 -13.36 16.73
N GLY A 121 -1.89 -14.22 16.01
CA GLY A 121 -2.21 -14.02 14.59
C GLY A 121 -2.94 -12.69 14.34
N ALA A 122 -3.94 -12.36 15.15
CA ALA A 122 -4.65 -11.09 15.06
C ALA A 122 -3.73 -9.88 15.31
N VAL A 123 -2.80 -9.96 16.27
CA VAL A 123 -1.79 -8.92 16.53
C VAL A 123 -0.90 -8.72 15.31
N PHE A 124 -0.42 -9.78 14.65
CA PHE A 124 0.36 -9.65 13.41
C PHE A 124 -0.44 -8.99 12.27
N VAL A 125 -1.75 -9.27 12.17
CA VAL A 125 -2.64 -8.58 11.22
C VAL A 125 -2.77 -7.10 11.58
N ILE A 126 -3.02 -6.75 12.84
CA ILE A 126 -3.19 -5.37 13.29
C ILE A 126 -1.91 -4.56 13.09
N VAL A 127 -0.76 -5.10 13.52
CA VAL A 127 0.56 -4.48 13.32
C VAL A 127 0.85 -4.31 11.83
N GLY A 128 0.63 -5.35 11.02
CA GLY A 128 0.82 -5.28 9.58
C GLY A 128 -0.07 -4.24 8.90
N ARG A 129 -1.33 -4.11 9.33
CA ARG A 129 -2.26 -3.07 8.84
C ARG A 129 -1.81 -1.66 9.24
N ARG A 130 -1.39 -1.46 10.50
CA ARG A 130 -0.85 -0.17 10.96
C ARG A 130 0.39 0.24 10.17
N MET A 131 1.31 -0.69 9.92
CA MET A 131 2.51 -0.42 9.11
C MET A 131 2.19 -0.11 7.65
N ARG A 132 1.14 -0.72 7.09
CA ARG A 132 0.67 -0.41 5.73
C ARG A 132 -0.02 0.96 5.68
N SER A 133 -0.79 1.30 6.72
CA SER A 133 -1.47 2.59 6.87
C SER A 133 -0.47 3.74 7.09
N GLN A 134 0.54 3.59 7.95
CA GLN A 134 1.59 4.60 8.16
C GLN A 134 2.38 4.96 6.91
N ARG A 135 2.35 4.13 5.86
CA ARG A 135 2.99 4.44 4.57
C ARG A 135 2.06 5.06 3.54
N VAL A 136 0.76 5.06 3.79
CA VAL A 136 -0.20 5.71 2.93
C VAL A 136 -0.74 6.88 3.72
N PRO A 137 -0.34 8.12 3.41
CA PRO A 137 -0.90 9.29 4.08
C PRO A 137 -2.43 9.22 4.05
N GLU A 138 -3.05 9.55 5.16
CA GLU A 138 -4.50 9.79 5.18
C GLU A 138 -4.79 10.91 4.17
N VAL A 139 -5.88 10.73 3.42
CA VAL A 139 -6.28 11.75 2.46
C VAL A 139 -7.11 12.77 3.20
N ASP A 140 -6.62 14.01 3.25
CA ASP A 140 -7.41 15.15 3.69
C ASP A 140 -8.57 15.37 2.69
N THR A 141 -9.78 15.05 3.14
CA THR A 141 -10.96 15.11 2.29
C THR A 141 -11.36 16.55 1.96
N ALA A 142 -11.11 17.50 2.86
CA ALA A 142 -11.37 18.91 2.63
C ALA A 142 -10.40 19.48 1.59
N LEU A 143 -9.12 19.10 1.65
CA LEU A 143 -8.14 19.49 0.63
C LEU A 143 -8.46 18.87 -0.74
N ALA A 144 -8.88 17.60 -0.78
CA ALA A 144 -9.31 16.95 -2.01
C ALA A 144 -10.52 17.66 -2.64
N GLN A 145 -11.50 18.07 -1.83
CA GLN A 145 -12.64 18.86 -2.30
C GLN A 145 -12.23 20.25 -2.78
N ARG A 146 -11.34 20.95 -2.06
CA ARG A 146 -10.79 22.24 -2.49
C ARG A 146 -10.05 22.14 -3.82
N PHE A 147 -9.22 21.12 -4.01
CA PHE A 147 -8.54 20.87 -5.28
C PHE A 147 -9.53 20.68 -6.42
N LEU A 148 -10.60 19.90 -6.21
CA LEU A 148 -11.64 19.68 -7.21
C LEU A 148 -12.67 20.81 -7.31
N ALA A 149 -12.53 21.88 -6.53
CA ALA A 149 -13.30 23.11 -6.71
C ALA A 149 -12.61 24.07 -7.69
N GLU A 150 -11.32 23.84 -7.99
CA GLU A 150 -10.58 24.64 -8.96
C GLU A 150 -11.12 24.40 -10.37
N HIS A 151 -11.49 25.49 -11.04
CA HIS A 151 -11.98 25.42 -12.42
C HIS A 151 -10.91 24.87 -13.36
N ARG A 152 -9.64 25.23 -13.14
CA ARG A 152 -8.52 24.90 -14.01
C ARG A 152 -7.54 23.96 -13.34
N ILE A 153 -7.28 22.80 -13.97
CA ILE A 153 -6.40 21.76 -13.43
C ILE A 153 -5.32 21.42 -14.46
N VAL A 154 -4.05 21.55 -14.07
CA VAL A 154 -2.93 21.10 -14.90
C VAL A 154 -2.68 19.61 -14.66
N MET A 155 -2.80 18.79 -15.71
CA MET A 155 -2.63 17.35 -15.61
C MET A 155 -1.27 16.92 -16.18
N ILE A 156 -0.33 16.60 -15.29
CA ILE A 156 1.02 16.18 -15.63
C ILE A 156 1.05 14.67 -15.88
N GLY A 157 1.51 14.27 -17.07
CA GLY A 157 1.40 12.90 -17.55
C GLY A 157 0.04 12.59 -18.19
N ALA A 158 -0.66 13.60 -18.72
CA ALA A 158 -1.88 13.43 -19.48
C ALA A 158 -1.68 12.52 -20.70
N THR A 159 -2.71 11.77 -21.08
CA THR A 159 -2.67 10.83 -22.21
C THR A 159 -4.10 10.55 -22.67
N ASP A 160 -4.28 10.34 -23.96
CA ASP A 160 -5.52 9.94 -24.63
C ASP A 160 -5.58 8.42 -24.89
N ASP A 161 -4.56 7.67 -24.47
CA ASP A 161 -4.54 6.21 -24.58
C ASP A 161 -5.66 5.60 -23.71
N PRO A 162 -6.67 4.94 -24.31
CA PRO A 162 -7.82 4.41 -23.58
C PRO A 162 -7.44 3.25 -22.65
N LYS A 163 -6.25 2.66 -22.81
CA LYS A 163 -5.74 1.60 -21.91
C LYS A 163 -5.17 2.17 -20.61
N LYS A 164 -4.84 3.47 -20.58
CA LYS A 164 -4.24 4.11 -19.41
C LYS A 164 -5.30 4.84 -18.63
N PHE A 165 -5.34 4.60 -17.32
CA PHE A 165 -6.31 5.23 -16.42
C PHE A 165 -6.22 6.79 -16.40
N GLY A 166 -5.10 7.35 -16.85
CA GLY A 166 -4.96 8.79 -17.08
C GLY A 166 -6.00 9.35 -18.05
N SER A 167 -6.30 8.67 -19.16
CA SER A 167 -7.32 9.14 -20.12
C SER A 167 -8.72 9.14 -19.50
N THR A 168 -9.03 8.15 -18.67
CA THR A 168 -10.29 8.10 -17.91
C THR A 168 -10.44 9.30 -16.97
N ILE A 169 -9.38 9.64 -16.23
CA ILE A 169 -9.42 10.81 -15.33
C ILE A 169 -9.49 12.11 -16.13
N PHE A 170 -8.72 12.24 -17.21
CA PHE A 170 -8.75 13.44 -18.06
C PHE A 170 -10.16 13.73 -18.56
N ARG A 171 -10.80 12.73 -19.19
CA ARG A 171 -12.17 12.85 -19.68
C ARG A 171 -13.18 13.14 -18.59
N ALA A 172 -13.09 12.45 -17.45
CA ALA A 172 -14.01 12.67 -16.35
C ALA A 172 -13.91 14.10 -15.80
N LEU A 173 -12.70 14.66 -15.67
CA LEU A 173 -12.53 16.06 -15.24
C LEU A 173 -13.16 17.03 -16.25
N VAL A 174 -12.92 16.83 -17.56
CA VAL A 174 -13.53 17.66 -18.62
C VAL A 174 -15.07 17.53 -18.61
N GLU A 175 -15.60 16.32 -18.48
CA GLU A 175 -17.05 16.05 -18.40
C GLU A 175 -17.70 16.72 -17.18
N HIS A 176 -16.94 16.97 -16.10
CA HIS A 176 -17.39 17.70 -14.91
C HIS A 176 -17.14 19.21 -14.98
N GLY A 177 -16.77 19.72 -16.16
CA GLY A 177 -16.64 21.15 -16.42
C GLY A 177 -15.31 21.77 -16.02
N HIS A 178 -14.27 20.97 -15.75
CA HIS A 178 -12.93 21.49 -15.52
C HIS A 178 -12.24 21.86 -16.84
N GLU A 179 -11.53 23.00 -16.84
CA GLU A 179 -10.51 23.32 -17.83
C GLU A 179 -9.23 22.52 -17.51
N VAL A 180 -9.05 21.39 -18.18
CA VAL A 180 -7.87 20.54 -17.99
C VAL A 180 -6.78 20.93 -18.97
N VAL A 181 -5.60 21.31 -18.47
CA VAL A 181 -4.42 21.60 -19.29
C VAL A 181 -3.50 20.38 -19.31
N PRO A 182 -3.39 19.66 -20.44
CA PRO A 182 -2.54 18.47 -20.51
C PRO A 182 -1.06 18.85 -20.63
N VAL A 183 -0.23 18.22 -19.81
CA VAL A 183 1.23 18.33 -19.85
C VAL A 183 1.85 16.97 -20.10
N ASN A 184 2.46 16.79 -21.26
CA ASN A 184 3.18 15.58 -21.64
C ASN A 184 4.10 15.82 -22.85
N PRO A 185 5.43 15.66 -22.74
CA PRO A 185 6.36 15.91 -23.85
C PRO A 185 6.22 14.93 -25.02
N ARG A 186 5.46 13.83 -24.84
CA ARG A 186 5.24 12.80 -25.87
C ARG A 186 3.96 13.01 -26.67
N HIS A 187 3.13 13.98 -26.32
CA HIS A 187 1.86 14.24 -26.99
C HIS A 187 1.81 15.71 -27.41
N GLN A 188 1.32 15.97 -28.62
CA GLN A 188 1.03 17.34 -29.08
C GLN A 188 -0.41 17.75 -28.70
N GLN A 189 -1.31 16.78 -28.57
CA GLN A 189 -2.69 16.96 -28.14
C GLN A 189 -3.14 15.74 -27.30
N VAL A 190 -4.12 15.95 -26.42
CA VAL A 190 -4.80 14.90 -25.65
C VAL A 190 -6.31 15.18 -25.74
N ASP A 191 -7.07 14.24 -26.28
CA ASP A 191 -8.53 14.39 -26.52
C ASP A 191 -8.90 15.73 -27.20
N GLY A 192 -8.09 16.15 -28.19
CA GLY A 192 -8.29 17.40 -28.95
C GLY A 192 -7.85 18.68 -28.23
N VAL A 193 -7.35 18.60 -26.99
CA VAL A 193 -6.79 19.74 -26.25
C VAL A 193 -5.29 19.82 -26.50
N VAL A 194 -4.77 21.02 -26.77
CA VAL A 194 -3.34 21.27 -26.98
C VAL A 194 -2.55 20.84 -25.74
N CYS A 195 -1.57 19.97 -25.94
CA CYS A 195 -0.71 19.44 -24.90
C CYS A 195 0.65 20.13 -24.92
N VAL A 196 1.06 20.67 -23.79
CA VAL A 196 2.34 21.34 -23.64
C VAL A 196 3.42 20.36 -23.15
N PRO A 197 4.71 20.57 -23.47
CA PRO A 197 5.74 19.58 -23.19
C PRO A 197 6.13 19.50 -21.71
N ASP A 198 5.98 20.59 -20.96
CA ASP A 198 6.36 20.69 -19.56
C ASP A 198 5.49 21.71 -18.82
N LEU A 199 5.59 21.70 -17.48
CA LEU A 199 4.79 22.58 -16.61
C LEU A 199 5.15 24.06 -16.81
N GLN A 200 6.39 24.36 -17.18
CA GLN A 200 6.89 25.71 -17.40
C GLN A 200 6.28 26.34 -18.66
N SER A 201 5.91 25.52 -19.63
CA SER A 201 5.25 25.92 -20.87
C SER A 201 3.76 26.21 -20.72
N VAL A 202 3.16 25.93 -19.55
CA VAL A 202 1.76 26.28 -19.27
C VAL A 202 1.62 27.81 -19.23
N GLN A 203 0.63 28.34 -19.96
CA GLN A 203 0.32 29.77 -19.95
C GLN A 203 -0.60 30.13 -18.79
N GLY A 204 -0.37 31.26 -18.13
CA GLY A 204 -1.20 31.73 -17.00
C GLY A 204 -0.85 31.10 -15.66
N GLU A 205 -1.70 31.33 -14.67
CA GLU A 205 -1.52 30.85 -13.30
C GLU A 205 -1.76 29.34 -13.19
N VAL A 206 -1.06 28.67 -12.28
CA VAL A 206 -1.21 27.24 -12.01
C VAL A 206 -1.49 27.05 -10.52
N THR A 207 -2.77 26.98 -10.14
CA THR A 207 -3.19 26.76 -8.74
C THR A 207 -3.22 25.27 -8.39
N ALA A 208 -3.67 24.41 -9.32
CA ALA A 208 -3.87 22.98 -9.11
C ALA A 208 -3.11 22.12 -10.13
N ALA A 209 -2.25 21.22 -9.65
CA ALA A 209 -1.53 20.26 -10.47
C ALA A 209 -1.85 18.80 -10.09
N LEU A 210 -2.34 18.00 -11.04
CA LEU A 210 -2.60 16.57 -10.89
C LEU A 210 -1.47 15.76 -11.55
N VAL A 211 -0.73 15.00 -10.75
CA VAL A 211 0.40 14.18 -11.22
C VAL A 211 -0.05 12.75 -11.47
N MET A 212 0.01 12.32 -12.74
CA MET A 212 -0.37 10.98 -13.21
C MET A 212 0.84 10.12 -13.61
N LEU A 213 2.06 10.61 -13.37
CA LEU A 213 3.32 9.88 -13.58
C LEU A 213 3.63 8.94 -12.42
N THR A 214 4.68 8.12 -12.55
CA THR A 214 5.12 7.17 -11.50
C THR A 214 6.63 7.22 -11.28
N GLY A 215 7.08 6.82 -10.09
CA GLY A 215 8.51 6.63 -9.79
C GLY A 215 9.32 7.93 -9.95
N PRO A 216 10.52 7.88 -10.56
CA PRO A 216 11.38 9.07 -10.72
C PRO A 216 10.70 10.22 -11.48
N ALA A 217 9.86 9.91 -12.46
CA ALA A 217 9.16 10.92 -13.25
C ALA A 217 8.10 11.68 -12.42
N ALA A 218 7.45 11.02 -11.47
CA ALA A 218 6.52 11.69 -10.55
C ALA A 218 7.27 12.65 -9.61
N LEU A 219 8.41 12.22 -9.07
CA LEU A 219 9.24 13.07 -8.22
C LEU A 219 9.77 14.28 -8.98
N GLN A 220 10.17 14.11 -10.24
CA GLN A 220 10.58 15.23 -11.09
C GLN A 220 9.43 16.22 -11.31
N ALA A 221 8.22 15.73 -11.62
CA ALA A 221 7.05 16.60 -11.76
C ALA A 221 6.76 17.42 -10.50
N VAL A 222 6.98 16.85 -9.31
CA VAL A 222 6.86 17.60 -8.04
C VAL A 222 7.95 18.66 -7.91
N ARG A 223 9.20 18.37 -8.31
CA ARG A 223 10.26 19.41 -8.37
C ARG A 223 9.85 20.55 -9.30
N ASP A 224 9.27 20.23 -10.44
CA ASP A 224 8.80 21.24 -11.40
C ASP A 224 7.68 22.11 -10.80
N CYS A 225 6.76 21.50 -10.01
CA CYS A 225 5.72 22.20 -9.24
C CYS A 225 6.28 23.08 -8.11
N VAL A 226 7.45 22.74 -7.56
CA VAL A 226 8.13 23.60 -6.58
C VAL A 226 8.82 24.78 -7.29
N HIS A 227 9.40 24.54 -8.47
CA HIS A 227 10.08 25.59 -9.25
C HIS A 227 9.12 26.60 -9.88
N ARG A 228 7.93 26.15 -10.28
CA ARG A 228 6.83 27.02 -10.71
C ARG A 228 5.75 26.94 -9.63
N PRO A 229 5.61 27.95 -8.75
CA PRO A 229 4.72 27.87 -7.60
C PRO A 229 3.32 27.40 -7.99
N VAL A 230 2.87 26.33 -7.33
CA VAL A 230 1.50 25.82 -7.38
C VAL A 230 0.97 25.75 -5.96
N ASP A 231 -0.32 26.02 -5.76
CA ASP A 231 -0.91 26.01 -4.42
C ASP A 231 -1.14 24.57 -3.94
N MET A 232 -1.63 23.71 -4.84
CA MET A 232 -2.04 22.35 -4.51
C MET A 232 -1.54 21.33 -5.54
N VAL A 233 -0.96 20.24 -5.06
CA VAL A 233 -0.56 19.08 -5.86
C VAL A 233 -1.37 17.85 -5.46
N TRP A 234 -1.97 17.18 -6.44
CA TRP A 234 -2.58 15.87 -6.24
C TRP A 234 -1.66 14.77 -6.76
N LEU A 235 -1.17 13.92 -5.85
CA LEU A 235 -0.37 12.75 -6.20
C LEU A 235 -1.30 11.56 -6.41
N PHE A 236 -1.57 11.18 -7.66
CA PHE A 236 -2.46 10.08 -7.96
C PHE A 236 -1.96 8.76 -7.37
N ARG A 237 -2.87 8.00 -6.79
CA ARG A 237 -2.62 6.63 -6.34
C ARG A 237 -3.74 5.70 -6.77
N GLY A 238 -3.40 4.72 -7.59
CA GLY A 238 -4.32 3.66 -8.03
C GLY A 238 -4.48 2.54 -7.01
N ALA A 239 -5.50 1.69 -7.21
CA ALA A 239 -5.64 0.47 -6.42
C ALA A 239 -4.44 -0.45 -6.67
N GLY A 240 -3.73 -0.85 -5.60
CA GLY A 240 -2.59 -1.77 -5.70
C GLY A 240 -1.28 -1.19 -6.24
N SER A 241 -1.26 0.06 -6.70
CA SER A 241 -0.05 0.76 -7.17
C SER A 241 0.19 2.02 -6.35
N PRO A 242 1.44 2.39 -6.01
CA PRO A 242 1.73 3.67 -5.38
C PRO A 242 1.40 4.87 -6.29
N GLY A 243 1.38 4.67 -7.62
CA GLY A 243 1.16 5.78 -8.56
C GLY A 243 2.26 6.84 -8.47
N ALA A 244 1.84 8.11 -8.37
CA ALA A 244 2.70 9.26 -8.14
C ALA A 244 3.11 9.45 -6.68
N LEU A 245 2.47 8.73 -5.74
CA LEU A 245 2.72 8.91 -4.31
C LEU A 245 4.07 8.30 -3.90
N SER A 246 4.93 9.12 -3.31
CA SER A 246 6.10 8.68 -2.55
C SER A 246 6.29 9.57 -1.32
N SER A 247 6.96 9.05 -0.29
CA SER A 247 7.30 9.86 0.89
C SER A 247 8.18 11.06 0.52
N GLU A 248 9.09 10.87 -0.44
CA GLU A 248 9.97 11.93 -0.91
C GLU A 248 9.20 13.05 -1.63
N ALA A 249 8.21 12.70 -2.45
CA ALA A 249 7.35 13.66 -3.13
C ALA A 249 6.50 14.47 -2.13
N VAL A 250 5.91 13.81 -1.12
CA VAL A 250 5.13 14.47 -0.07
C VAL A 250 6.01 15.43 0.74
N SER A 251 7.16 14.96 1.22
CA SER A 251 8.10 15.80 1.98
C SER A 251 8.64 16.98 1.17
N LEU A 252 8.83 16.82 -0.15
CA LEU A 252 9.23 17.91 -1.03
C LEU A 252 8.14 18.98 -1.15
N CYS A 253 6.87 18.59 -1.27
CA CYS A 253 5.76 19.54 -1.24
C CYS A 253 5.70 20.30 0.09
N GLU A 254 5.70 19.57 1.21
CA GLU A 254 5.59 20.15 2.56
C GLU A 254 6.72 21.12 2.88
N ALA A 255 7.97 20.77 2.52
CA ALA A 255 9.14 21.62 2.74
C ALA A 255 9.11 22.94 1.96
N ASN A 256 8.29 23.02 0.90
CA ASN A 256 8.14 24.21 0.06
C ASN A 256 6.76 24.87 0.19
N GLY A 257 5.96 24.47 1.19
CA GLY A 257 4.66 25.08 1.45
C GLY A 257 3.55 24.73 0.44
N VAL A 258 3.76 23.72 -0.41
CA VAL A 258 2.76 23.25 -1.39
C VAL A 258 1.80 22.29 -0.69
N GLN A 259 0.49 22.56 -0.75
CA GLN A 259 -0.51 21.67 -0.17
C GLN A 259 -0.60 20.38 -1.01
N VAL A 260 -0.65 19.21 -0.38
CA VAL A 260 -0.59 17.94 -1.10
C VAL A 260 -1.76 17.01 -0.78
N VAL A 261 -2.54 16.67 -1.81
CA VAL A 261 -3.49 15.55 -1.74
C VAL A 261 -2.68 14.26 -1.93
N ALA A 262 -2.23 13.71 -0.80
CA ALA A 262 -1.26 12.63 -0.75
C ALA A 262 -1.89 11.24 -0.97
N GLY A 263 -2.27 10.97 -2.21
CA GLY A 263 -2.65 9.63 -2.65
C GLY A 263 -4.14 9.36 -2.60
N ALA A 264 -4.83 9.56 -3.71
CA ALA A 264 -6.16 9.02 -3.97
C ALA A 264 -6.48 9.04 -5.46
N CYS A 265 -7.61 8.42 -5.83
CA CYS A 265 -8.20 8.60 -7.15
C CYS A 265 -9.16 9.80 -7.10
N PRO A 266 -9.00 10.82 -7.97
CA PRO A 266 -9.90 11.98 -8.03
C PRO A 266 -11.38 11.60 -8.19
N LEU A 267 -11.68 10.54 -8.93
CA LEU A 267 -13.05 10.05 -9.18
C LEU A 267 -13.77 9.56 -7.91
N MET A 268 -13.06 9.43 -6.78
CA MET A 268 -13.67 9.15 -5.48
C MET A 268 -14.33 10.37 -4.84
N PHE A 269 -14.02 11.57 -5.33
CA PHE A 269 -14.45 12.86 -4.76
C PHE A 269 -15.20 13.71 -5.79
N LEU A 270 -15.07 13.40 -7.07
CA LEU A 270 -15.84 13.99 -8.17
C LEU A 270 -17.30 13.54 -8.06
N SER A 271 -18.23 14.50 -7.90
CA SER A 271 -19.66 14.20 -7.71
C SER A 271 -20.44 14.35 -9.02
N PRO A 272 -21.34 13.40 -9.36
CA PRO A 272 -21.73 12.23 -8.56
C PRO A 272 -20.69 11.09 -8.63
N VAL A 273 -20.35 10.52 -7.46
CA VAL A 273 -19.44 9.37 -7.37
C VAL A 273 -20.19 8.10 -7.78
N THR A 274 -19.78 7.47 -8.87
CA THR A 274 -20.48 6.30 -9.43
C THR A 274 -19.66 5.00 -9.40
N GLY A 275 -20.37 3.87 -9.46
CA GLY A 275 -19.79 2.54 -9.70
C GLY A 275 -18.69 2.13 -8.70
N ALA A 276 -17.58 1.63 -9.23
CA ALA A 276 -16.45 1.11 -8.46
C ALA A 276 -15.79 2.15 -7.55
N HIS A 277 -15.92 3.45 -7.87
CA HIS A 277 -15.34 4.53 -7.07
C HIS A 277 -16.09 4.75 -5.76
N HIS A 278 -17.42 4.53 -5.75
CA HIS A 278 -18.22 4.55 -4.53
C HIS A 278 -17.81 3.43 -3.57
N ALA A 279 -17.65 2.20 -4.08
CA ALA A 279 -17.18 1.07 -3.28
C ALA A 279 -15.76 1.29 -2.75
N HIS A 280 -14.84 1.80 -3.58
CA HIS A 280 -13.48 2.11 -3.17
C HIS A 280 -13.44 3.20 -2.07
N LEU A 281 -14.28 4.24 -2.19
CA LEU A 281 -14.42 5.28 -1.17
C LEU A 281 -14.93 4.71 0.16
N ALA A 282 -15.96 3.85 0.13
CA ALA A 282 -16.48 3.18 1.32
C ALA A 282 -15.41 2.33 2.02
N VAL A 283 -14.60 1.59 1.26
CA VAL A 283 -13.47 0.81 1.80
C VAL A 283 -12.43 1.71 2.45
N ARG A 284 -12.07 2.85 1.84
CA ARG A 284 -11.11 3.79 2.44
C ARG A 284 -11.64 4.46 3.70
N ARG A 285 -12.94 4.77 3.76
CA ARG A 285 -13.61 5.25 4.98
C ARG A 285 -13.54 4.22 6.10
N PHE A 286 -13.97 2.98 5.83
CA PHE A 286 -13.93 1.89 6.81
C PHE A 286 -12.50 1.59 7.29
N ALA A 287 -11.51 1.72 6.41
CA ALA A 287 -10.11 1.51 6.74
C ALA A 287 -9.47 2.67 7.54
N GLY A 288 -10.20 3.77 7.81
CA GLY A 288 -9.66 4.96 8.47
C GLY A 288 -8.59 5.68 7.63
N ALA A 289 -8.67 5.58 6.30
CA ALA A 289 -7.66 6.12 5.39
C ALA A 289 -8.03 7.50 4.80
N LEU A 290 -9.07 8.13 5.35
CA LEU A 290 -9.58 9.46 5.00
C LEU A 290 -9.71 10.27 6.30
N ARG A 291 -9.35 11.55 6.24
CA ARG A 291 -9.47 12.50 7.34
C ARG A 291 -10.48 13.60 7.02
#